data_AF-A0A2H0HKT2-F1
#
_entry.id   AF-A0A2H0HKT2-F1
#
_cell.length_a   1.000
_cell.length_b   1.000
_cell.length_c   1.000
_cell.angle_alpha   90.00
_cell.angle_beta   90.00
_cell.angle_gamma   90.00
#
_symmetry.space_group_name_H-M   'P 1'
#
loop_
_entity.id
_entity.type
_entity.pdbx_description
1 polymer ?
#
loop_
_entity_poly.entity_id
_entity_poly.type
_entity_poly.pdbx_seq_one_letter_code
_entity_poly.pdbx_strand_id
1 'polypeptide(L)'
;FRRDDSDGLRFKMADHERFFGLGERANALNLRGSRYNLYNRPKYGYEIGAKNLNYSIPLVVSTNHYLMLFDNPQKGYADLGETEPGIMEWGAIGGPMQYYLVVGFDFKTISHEYATLTGFQPLPPFWALGNLQSRMGYKSQVETDSIVHLMQKEDFPIDAVILDFYWFGDSIMGTLGRLNWYKPNWPDPKQMIDGFKLW
;
A
#
# COMPACT_ATOMS: atom_id res chain seq x y z
N PHE A 1 2.41 -28.48 2.36
CA PHE A 1 3.75 -29.08 2.55
C PHE A 1 4.30 -28.60 3.88
N ARG A 2 5.33 -29.27 4.38
CA ARG A 2 6.14 -28.82 5.52
C ARG A 2 7.62 -28.94 5.18
N ARG A 3 8.40 -27.93 5.53
CA ARG A 3 9.87 -27.85 5.35
C ARG A 3 10.48 -27.26 6.63
N ASP A 4 11.80 -27.36 6.75
CA ASP A 4 12.53 -26.89 7.92
C ASP A 4 12.37 -25.37 8.17
N ASP A 5 12.17 -24.59 7.10
CA ASP A 5 12.09 -23.12 7.13
C ASP A 5 10.67 -22.56 6.87
N SER A 6 9.74 -23.40 6.43
CA SER A 6 8.42 -22.96 5.97
C SER A 6 7.40 -24.08 5.87
N ASP A 7 6.16 -23.75 6.21
CA ASP A 7 4.98 -24.56 5.94
C ASP A 7 4.12 -23.84 4.89
N GLY A 8 3.31 -24.59 4.15
CA GLY A 8 2.55 -23.97 3.07
C GLY A 8 1.62 -24.85 2.26
N LEU A 9 1.09 -24.26 1.18
CA LEU A 9 0.10 -24.85 0.29
C LEU A 9 0.65 -24.90 -1.14
N ARG A 10 0.28 -25.93 -1.90
CA ARG A 10 0.66 -26.11 -3.31
C ARG A 10 -0.56 -26.42 -4.15
N PHE A 11 -0.65 -25.77 -5.31
CA PHE A 11 -1.75 -25.91 -6.25
C PHE A 11 -1.20 -26.10 -7.67
N LYS A 12 -1.90 -26.89 -8.48
CA LYS A 12 -1.61 -26.97 -9.91
C LYS A 12 -2.12 -25.71 -10.59
N MET A 13 -1.31 -25.16 -11.49
CA MET A 13 -1.66 -24.07 -12.38
C MET A 13 -2.06 -24.66 -13.74
N ALA A 14 -3.07 -24.08 -14.37
CA ALA A 14 -3.41 -24.44 -15.74
C ALA A 14 -2.34 -23.93 -16.72
N ASP A 15 -2.34 -24.54 -17.91
CA ASP A 15 -1.51 -24.08 -19.02
C ASP A 15 -1.93 -22.68 -19.45
N HIS A 16 -0.95 -21.83 -19.75
CA HIS A 16 -1.14 -20.43 -20.17
C HIS A 16 -1.87 -19.50 -19.19
N GLU A 17 -2.26 -19.99 -18.01
CA GLU A 17 -2.88 -19.21 -16.94
C GLU A 17 -1.94 -18.11 -16.44
N ARG A 18 -2.44 -16.88 -16.36
CA ARG A 18 -1.68 -15.71 -15.92
C ARG A 18 -2.21 -15.23 -14.57
N PHE A 19 -1.31 -14.66 -13.79
CA PHE A 19 -1.58 -14.24 -12.41
C PHE A 19 -1.24 -12.76 -12.20
N PHE A 20 -2.11 -12.06 -11.48
CA PHE A 20 -1.96 -10.65 -11.10
C PHE A 20 -2.17 -10.51 -9.59
N GLY A 21 -1.76 -9.39 -8.99
CA GLY A 21 -1.95 -9.11 -7.56
C GLY A 21 -0.63 -9.04 -6.79
N LEU A 22 -0.58 -9.72 -5.65
CA LEU A 22 0.52 -9.71 -4.68
C LEU A 22 0.85 -8.36 -4.02
N GLY A 23 0.05 -7.31 -4.26
CA GLY A 23 0.26 -5.96 -3.76
C GLY A 23 1.25 -5.17 -4.61
N GLU A 24 2.04 -4.32 -3.98
CA GLU A 24 3.01 -3.46 -4.65
C GLU A 24 4.20 -4.28 -5.19
N ARG A 25 4.29 -4.33 -6.52
CA ARG A 25 5.40 -4.89 -7.29
C ARG A 25 5.69 -3.94 -8.44
N ALA A 26 6.94 -3.49 -8.58
CA ALA A 26 7.32 -2.65 -9.71
C ALA A 26 7.89 -3.54 -10.81
N ASN A 27 7.13 -4.50 -11.33
CA ASN A 27 7.60 -5.50 -12.29
C ASN A 27 6.53 -5.78 -13.36
N ALA A 28 6.70 -6.87 -14.12
CA ALA A 28 5.71 -7.30 -15.11
C ALA A 28 4.35 -7.59 -14.46
N LEU A 29 3.26 -7.23 -15.15
CA LEU A 29 1.89 -7.46 -14.66
C LEU A 29 1.57 -8.95 -14.50
N ASN A 30 2.00 -9.79 -15.44
CA ASN A 30 1.87 -11.24 -15.30
C ASN A 30 2.98 -11.78 -14.41
N LEU A 31 2.58 -12.35 -13.28
CA LEU A 31 3.46 -12.82 -12.22
C LEU A 31 3.85 -14.30 -12.38
N ARG A 32 3.32 -15.01 -13.40
CA ARG A 32 3.68 -16.41 -13.67
C ARG A 32 5.17 -16.56 -13.92
N GLY A 33 5.76 -17.62 -13.37
CA GLY A 33 7.16 -18.00 -13.55
C GLY A 33 8.12 -17.22 -12.65
N SER A 34 7.61 -16.61 -11.58
CA SER A 34 8.42 -15.83 -10.64
C SER A 34 7.98 -16.08 -9.20
N ARG A 35 8.95 -15.92 -8.29
CA ARG A 35 8.74 -15.96 -6.85
C ARG A 35 8.81 -14.57 -6.23
N TYR A 36 7.96 -14.33 -5.24
CA TYR A 36 7.75 -13.04 -4.58
C TYR A 36 7.72 -13.20 -3.07
N ASN A 37 8.40 -12.30 -2.37
CA ASN A 37 8.35 -12.25 -0.91
C ASN A 37 7.04 -11.58 -0.46
N LEU A 38 6.38 -12.19 0.52
CA LEU A 38 5.26 -11.62 1.24
C LEU A 38 5.81 -11.05 2.55
N TYR A 39 6.43 -9.89 2.46
CA TYR A 39 7.05 -9.21 3.59
C TYR A 39 7.17 -7.72 3.33
N ASN A 40 6.38 -6.90 4.03
CA ASN A 40 6.41 -5.44 3.91
C ASN A 40 7.79 -4.92 4.28
N ARG A 41 8.51 -4.37 3.30
CA ARG A 41 9.86 -3.83 3.49
C ARG A 41 10.07 -2.62 2.58
N PRO A 42 10.35 -1.44 3.17
CA PRO A 42 10.63 -0.27 2.36
C PRO A 42 11.80 -0.47 1.40
N LYS A 43 11.61 -0.01 0.16
CA LYS A 43 12.66 0.07 -0.85
C LYS A 43 12.73 1.50 -1.38
N TYR A 44 13.56 2.30 -0.74
CA TYR A 44 13.78 3.68 -1.13
C TYR A 44 14.41 3.76 -2.53
N GLY A 45 13.94 4.68 -3.37
CA GLY A 45 14.45 4.86 -4.73
C GLY A 45 14.30 3.62 -5.61
N TYR A 46 13.19 2.88 -5.47
CA TYR A 46 12.96 1.70 -6.29
C TYR A 46 12.84 2.07 -7.78
N GLU A 47 13.19 1.11 -8.63
CA GLU A 47 13.03 1.18 -10.08
C GLU A 47 12.18 -0.02 -10.56
N ILE A 48 11.89 -0.02 -11.86
CA ILE A 48 11.30 -1.17 -12.54
C ILE A 48 12.19 -2.40 -12.33
N GLY A 49 11.56 -3.54 -12.02
CA GLY A 49 12.18 -4.79 -11.60
C GLY A 49 12.06 -5.10 -10.10
N ALA A 50 11.57 -4.19 -9.26
CA ALA A 50 11.47 -4.45 -7.83
C ALA A 50 10.38 -5.50 -7.50
N LYS A 51 10.82 -6.72 -7.12
CA LYS A 51 9.96 -7.84 -6.74
C LYS A 51 9.28 -7.70 -5.37
N ASN A 52 9.70 -6.75 -4.52
CA ASN A 52 9.08 -6.50 -3.21
C ASN A 52 9.22 -5.03 -2.81
N LEU A 53 8.16 -4.47 -2.22
CA LEU A 53 8.02 -3.05 -1.86
C LEU A 53 7.34 -2.91 -0.47
N ASN A 54 6.75 -1.75 -0.20
CA ASN A 54 6.23 -1.38 1.11
C ASN A 54 5.01 -2.22 1.49
N TYR A 55 4.17 -2.57 0.51
CA TYR A 55 2.88 -3.21 0.78
C TYR A 55 2.71 -4.51 -0.03
N SER A 56 2.75 -5.66 0.65
CA SER A 56 2.37 -6.96 0.11
C SER A 56 0.92 -7.30 0.47
N ILE A 57 0.19 -7.86 -0.48
CA ILE A 57 -1.14 -8.45 -0.25
C ILE A 57 -1.05 -9.91 -0.69
N PRO A 58 -1.24 -10.92 0.18
CA PRO A 58 -1.03 -12.33 -0.15
C PRO A 58 -2.16 -12.90 -1.00
N LEU A 59 -2.36 -12.34 -2.19
CA LEU A 59 -3.52 -12.56 -3.04
C LEU A 59 -3.13 -12.61 -4.51
N VAL A 60 -3.66 -13.58 -5.25
CA VAL A 60 -3.56 -13.61 -6.72
C VAL A 60 -4.93 -13.60 -7.36
N VAL A 61 -5.03 -12.95 -8.51
CA VAL A 61 -6.16 -13.02 -9.44
C VAL A 61 -5.69 -13.74 -10.70
N SER A 62 -6.41 -14.78 -11.08
CA SER A 62 -6.13 -15.61 -12.26
C SER A 62 -6.95 -15.17 -13.47
N THR A 63 -6.40 -15.32 -14.67
CA THR A 63 -7.15 -15.22 -15.94
C THR A 63 -8.28 -16.24 -16.07
N ASN A 64 -8.29 -17.28 -15.24
CA ASN A 64 -9.34 -18.30 -15.19
C ASN A 64 -10.50 -17.91 -14.26
N HIS A 65 -10.67 -16.61 -14.00
CA HIS A 65 -11.78 -16.03 -13.22
C HIS A 65 -11.90 -16.56 -11.79
N TYR A 66 -10.77 -16.63 -11.09
CA TYR A 66 -10.76 -16.76 -9.65
C TYR A 66 -9.72 -15.87 -8.99
N LEU A 67 -9.91 -15.64 -7.71
CA LEU A 67 -8.99 -14.97 -6.80
C LEU A 67 -8.69 -15.91 -5.65
N MET A 68 -7.42 -16.06 -5.30
CA MET A 68 -6.97 -16.82 -4.15
C MET A 68 -6.29 -15.89 -3.16
N LEU A 69 -6.82 -15.81 -1.94
CA LEU A 69 -6.21 -15.13 -0.80
C LEU A 69 -5.55 -16.18 0.09
N PHE A 70 -4.23 -16.08 0.28
CA PHE A 70 -3.53 -16.83 1.31
C PHE A 70 -3.61 -16.03 2.62
N ASP A 71 -4.50 -16.45 3.52
CA ASP A 71 -4.80 -15.72 4.75
C ASP A 71 -3.79 -16.03 5.84
N ASN A 72 -2.60 -15.46 5.66
CA ASN A 72 -1.48 -15.62 6.57
C ASN A 72 -0.71 -14.29 6.73
N PRO A 73 -0.61 -13.76 7.96
CA PRO A 73 0.08 -12.48 8.22
C PRO A 73 1.59 -12.63 8.45
N GLN A 74 2.12 -13.86 8.51
CA GLN A 74 3.54 -14.11 8.77
C GLN A 74 4.39 -13.81 7.53
N LYS A 75 5.71 -13.68 7.75
CA LYS A 75 6.67 -13.57 6.64
C LYS A 75 6.55 -14.81 5.77
N GLY A 76 6.42 -14.60 4.47
CA GLY A 76 6.23 -15.69 3.55
C GLY A 76 6.63 -15.37 2.12
N TYR A 77 6.14 -16.17 1.20
CA TYR A 77 6.33 -16.00 -0.22
C TYR A 77 5.18 -16.61 -1.03
N ALA A 78 5.05 -16.12 -2.26
CA ALA A 78 4.28 -16.74 -3.32
C ALA A 78 5.24 -17.13 -4.45
N ASP A 79 5.29 -18.40 -4.81
CA ASP A 79 6.00 -18.91 -5.97
C ASP A 79 4.98 -19.32 -7.04
N LEU A 80 5.00 -18.64 -8.18
CA LEU A 80 4.02 -18.83 -9.25
C LEU A 80 4.61 -19.63 -10.41
N GLY A 81 5.36 -20.69 -10.08
CA GLY A 81 5.99 -21.60 -11.02
C GLY A 81 7.43 -21.22 -11.40
N GLU A 82 8.14 -20.50 -10.52
CA GLU A 82 9.59 -20.27 -10.64
C GLU A 82 10.36 -21.53 -10.25
N THR A 83 10.04 -22.12 -9.08
CA THR A 83 10.73 -23.32 -8.60
C THR A 83 10.29 -24.58 -9.36
N GLU A 84 8.98 -24.75 -9.58
CA GLU A 84 8.42 -25.89 -10.30
C GLU A 84 7.37 -25.40 -11.31
N PRO A 85 7.66 -25.44 -12.62
CA PRO A 85 6.71 -24.99 -13.64
C PRO A 85 5.36 -25.69 -13.51
N GLY A 86 4.28 -24.90 -13.51
CA GLY A 86 2.92 -25.42 -13.36
C GLY A 86 2.47 -25.63 -11.91
N ILE A 87 3.30 -25.29 -10.92
CA ILE A 87 2.91 -25.32 -9.50
C ILE A 87 2.94 -23.92 -8.89
N MET A 88 1.81 -23.51 -8.33
CA MET A 88 1.70 -22.38 -7.43
C MET A 88 1.98 -22.86 -6.01
N GLU A 89 2.86 -22.16 -5.30
CA GLU A 89 3.21 -22.45 -3.92
C GLU A 89 3.12 -21.21 -3.05
N TRP A 90 2.43 -21.34 -1.93
CA TRP A 90 2.40 -20.34 -0.87
C TRP A 90 3.15 -20.90 0.32
N GLY A 91 4.11 -20.16 0.88
CA GLY A 91 4.85 -20.58 2.06
C GLY A 91 4.95 -19.46 3.08
N ALA A 92 4.94 -19.81 4.36
CA ALA A 92 5.15 -18.88 5.46
C ALA A 92 5.97 -19.52 6.58
N ILE A 93 6.64 -18.69 7.38
CA ILE A 93 7.45 -19.12 8.55
C ILE A 93 6.58 -19.64 9.71
N GLY A 94 5.26 -19.60 9.58
CA GLY A 94 4.30 -20.00 10.59
C GLY A 94 2.92 -19.45 10.28
N GLY A 95 2.03 -19.42 11.28
CA GLY A 95 0.67 -18.92 11.13
C GLY A 95 -0.28 -19.91 10.42
N PRO A 96 -1.53 -19.51 10.17
CA PRO A 96 -2.52 -20.38 9.56
C PRO A 96 -2.17 -20.73 8.11
N MET A 97 -2.27 -22.01 7.75
CA MET A 97 -2.18 -22.46 6.35
C MET A 97 -3.57 -22.48 5.73
N GLN A 98 -4.20 -21.31 5.71
CA GLN A 98 -5.57 -21.10 5.26
C GLN A 98 -5.59 -20.29 3.97
N TYR A 99 -6.55 -20.59 3.11
CA TYR A 99 -6.77 -19.82 1.91
C TYR A 99 -8.26 -19.68 1.65
N TYR A 100 -8.62 -18.58 0.99
CA TYR A 100 -9.95 -18.37 0.45
C TYR A 100 -9.87 -18.37 -1.07
N LEU A 101 -10.86 -18.98 -1.70
CA LEU A 101 -11.02 -18.99 -3.15
C LEU A 101 -12.34 -18.29 -3.48
N VAL A 102 -12.25 -17.21 -4.26
CA VAL A 102 -13.40 -16.48 -4.79
C VAL A 102 -13.45 -16.76 -6.29
N VAL A 103 -14.58 -17.28 -6.77
CA VAL A 103 -14.79 -17.63 -8.18
C VAL A 103 -15.94 -16.78 -8.72
N GLY A 104 -15.83 -16.31 -9.95
CA GLY A 104 -16.88 -15.53 -10.59
C GLY A 104 -16.91 -15.70 -12.10
N PHE A 105 -17.97 -15.21 -12.74
CA PHE A 105 -18.08 -15.20 -14.20
C PHE A 105 -17.26 -14.07 -14.84
N ASP A 106 -16.97 -13.02 -14.07
CA ASP A 106 -16.17 -11.87 -14.49
C ASP A 106 -15.38 -11.28 -13.31
N PHE A 107 -14.40 -10.41 -13.62
CA PHE A 107 -13.56 -9.78 -12.59
C PHE A 107 -14.31 -8.81 -11.68
N LYS A 108 -15.42 -8.21 -12.15
CA LYS A 108 -16.24 -7.31 -11.33
C LYS A 108 -16.90 -8.06 -10.18
N THR A 109 -17.46 -9.23 -10.48
CA THR A 109 -18.08 -10.13 -9.51
C THR A 109 -17.02 -10.63 -8.52
N ILE A 110 -15.86 -11.06 -9.01
CA ILE A 110 -14.75 -11.51 -8.14
C ILE A 110 -14.32 -10.40 -7.17
N SER A 111 -14.15 -9.15 -7.64
CA SER A 111 -13.80 -8.03 -6.78
C SER A 111 -14.89 -7.69 -5.76
N HIS A 112 -16.16 -7.81 -6.15
CA HIS A 112 -17.29 -7.58 -5.24
C HIS A 112 -17.34 -8.63 -4.13
N GLU A 113 -17.25 -9.92 -4.49
CA GLU A 113 -17.27 -11.02 -3.51
C GLU A 113 -16.04 -11.01 -2.59
N TYR A 114 -14.88 -10.63 -3.12
CA TYR A 114 -13.71 -10.37 -2.29
C TYR A 114 -13.96 -9.26 -1.26
N ALA A 115 -14.57 -8.14 -1.68
CA ALA A 115 -14.92 -7.06 -0.76
C ALA A 115 -16.02 -7.45 0.23
N THR A 116 -16.95 -8.33 -0.12
CA THR A 116 -17.91 -8.93 0.82
C THR A 116 -17.20 -9.72 1.91
N LEU A 117 -16.12 -10.42 1.57
CA LEU A 117 -15.29 -11.18 2.52
C LEU A 117 -14.40 -10.28 3.38
N THR A 118 -13.74 -9.28 2.78
CA THR A 118 -12.67 -8.51 3.46
C THR A 118 -13.07 -7.11 3.91
N GLY A 119 -14.26 -6.65 3.52
CA GLY A 119 -14.78 -5.32 3.81
C GLY A 119 -14.78 -4.40 2.60
N PHE A 120 -15.86 -3.61 2.47
CA PHE A 120 -15.96 -2.52 1.51
C PHE A 120 -15.30 -1.26 2.06
N GLN A 121 -14.54 -0.56 1.21
CA GLN A 121 -13.99 0.75 1.54
C GLN A 121 -15.13 1.78 1.70
N PRO A 122 -15.24 2.48 2.84
CA PRO A 122 -16.18 3.60 2.98
C PRO A 122 -15.87 4.70 1.97
N LEU A 123 -16.91 5.41 1.52
CA LEU A 123 -16.74 6.56 0.63
C LEU A 123 -15.83 7.60 1.32
N PRO A 124 -14.67 7.96 0.74
CA PRO A 124 -13.83 9.01 1.31
C PRO A 124 -14.54 10.37 1.25
N PRO A 125 -14.15 11.33 2.11
CA PRO A 125 -14.63 12.70 1.98
C PRO A 125 -14.19 13.27 0.63
N PHE A 126 -15.03 14.12 0.03
CA PHE A 126 -14.81 14.59 -1.34
C PHE A 126 -13.46 15.30 -1.54
N TRP A 127 -13.01 16.08 -0.55
CA TRP A 127 -11.72 16.79 -0.57
C TRP A 127 -10.51 15.85 -0.78
N ALA A 128 -10.64 14.55 -0.45
CA ALA A 128 -9.56 13.58 -0.65
C ALA A 128 -9.29 13.26 -2.13
N LEU A 129 -10.20 13.64 -3.03
CA LEU A 129 -10.06 13.52 -4.49
C LEU A 129 -9.57 14.83 -5.14
N GLY A 130 -9.38 15.88 -4.35
CA GLY A 130 -8.95 17.20 -4.80
C GLY A 130 -7.43 17.36 -4.88
N ASN A 131 -6.96 18.60 -4.92
CA ASN A 131 -5.52 18.88 -5.01
C ASN A 131 -4.87 18.90 -3.62
N LEU A 132 -3.99 17.92 -3.34
CA LEU A 132 -3.33 17.76 -2.05
C LEU A 132 -1.88 18.28 -2.13
N GLN A 133 -1.61 19.41 -1.51
CA GLN A 133 -0.31 20.07 -1.53
C GLN A 133 0.65 19.50 -0.47
N SER A 134 1.74 18.86 -0.92
CA SER A 134 2.64 18.09 -0.04
C SER A 134 4.12 18.22 -0.41
N ARG A 135 4.99 17.99 0.58
CA ARG A 135 6.44 17.77 0.45
C ARG A 135 6.98 17.12 1.73
N MET A 136 8.21 16.63 1.68
CA MET A 136 8.98 16.15 2.83
C MET A 136 10.09 17.18 3.18
N GLY A 137 9.85 18.21 3.99
CA GLY A 137 8.61 18.67 4.61
C GLY A 137 8.61 20.19 4.74
N TYR A 138 7.46 20.80 5.02
CA TYR A 138 7.39 22.22 5.41
C TYR A 138 8.01 22.38 6.80
N LYS A 139 8.87 23.37 6.99
CA LYS A 139 9.68 23.52 8.21
C LYS A 139 9.05 24.42 9.27
N SER A 140 8.03 25.20 8.90
CA SER A 140 7.36 26.13 9.81
C SER A 140 5.95 26.49 9.36
N GLN A 141 5.17 27.04 10.29
CA GLN A 141 3.85 27.61 10.02
C GLN A 141 3.91 28.70 8.95
N VAL A 142 4.90 29.60 9.02
CA VAL A 142 5.07 30.69 8.03
C VAL A 142 5.31 30.14 6.62
N GLU A 143 6.13 29.09 6.49
CA GLU A 143 6.35 28.46 5.19
C GLU A 143 5.05 27.85 4.66
N THR A 144 4.32 27.10 5.49
CA THR A 144 3.03 26.48 5.11
C THR A 144 2.01 27.53 4.69
N ASP A 145 1.84 28.59 5.47
CA ASP A 145 0.96 29.72 5.15
C ASP A 145 1.34 30.30 3.78
N SER A 146 2.63 30.57 3.54
CA SER A 146 3.08 31.18 2.28
C SER A 146 2.72 30.34 1.05
N ILE A 147 2.76 29.00 1.17
CA ILE A 147 2.44 28.08 0.07
C ILE A 147 0.93 28.05 -0.19
N VAL A 148 0.11 28.00 0.85
CA VAL A 148 -1.36 28.06 0.69
C VAL A 148 -1.79 29.38 0.03
N HIS A 149 -1.26 30.52 0.51
CA HIS A 149 -1.56 31.83 -0.09
C HIS A 149 -1.07 31.94 -1.53
N LEU A 150 0.09 31.36 -1.87
CA LEU A 150 0.59 31.36 -3.24
C LEU A 150 -0.32 30.56 -4.17
N MET A 151 -0.72 29.34 -3.77
CA MET A 151 -1.65 28.52 -4.54
C MET A 151 -2.96 29.27 -4.83
N GLN A 152 -3.53 29.90 -3.80
CA GLN A 152 -4.73 30.71 -3.94
C GLN A 152 -4.53 31.92 -4.85
N LYS A 153 -3.44 32.66 -4.68
CA LYS A 153 -3.12 33.84 -5.49
C LYS A 153 -2.97 33.49 -6.97
N GLU A 154 -2.36 32.35 -7.26
CA GLU A 154 -2.09 31.88 -8.62
C GLU A 154 -3.25 31.03 -9.20
N ASP A 155 -4.42 31.02 -8.53
CA ASP A 155 -5.63 30.29 -8.96
C ASP A 155 -5.41 28.78 -9.15
N PHE A 156 -4.53 28.18 -8.34
CA PHE A 156 -4.37 26.74 -8.25
C PHE A 156 -5.29 26.18 -7.14
N PRO A 157 -6.18 25.21 -7.46
CA PRO A 157 -7.01 24.56 -6.46
C PRO A 157 -6.17 23.96 -5.33
N ILE A 158 -6.66 23.99 -4.09
CA ILE A 158 -6.03 23.34 -2.94
C ILE A 158 -7.11 22.84 -1.99
N ASP A 159 -7.15 21.54 -1.75
CA ASP A 159 -8.13 20.89 -0.87
C ASP A 159 -7.53 20.49 0.48
N ALA A 160 -6.22 20.21 0.50
CA ALA A 160 -5.49 19.98 1.74
C ALA A 160 -4.01 20.31 1.60
N VAL A 161 -3.39 20.62 2.73
CA VAL A 161 -1.93 20.69 2.88
C VAL A 161 -1.46 19.60 3.85
N ILE A 162 -0.41 18.87 3.47
CA ILE A 162 0.11 17.74 4.25
C ILE A 162 1.41 18.17 4.96
N LEU A 163 1.43 18.06 6.28
CA LEU A 163 2.61 18.35 7.10
C LEU A 163 3.39 17.07 7.42
N ASP A 164 4.64 17.02 6.98
CA ASP A 164 5.58 15.94 7.32
C ASP A 164 6.23 16.17 8.71
N PHE A 165 7.19 15.34 9.11
CA PHE A 165 7.76 15.22 10.46
C PHE A 165 8.27 16.52 11.13
N TYR A 166 8.44 17.62 10.39
CA TYR A 166 8.83 18.92 10.96
C TYR A 166 7.72 19.59 11.79
N TRP A 167 6.46 19.14 11.72
CA TRP A 167 5.40 19.69 12.59
C TRP A 167 5.62 19.36 14.07
N PHE A 168 6.27 18.23 14.36
CA PHE A 168 6.62 17.79 15.71
C PHE A 168 8.11 17.88 16.03
N GLY A 169 8.96 18.47 15.18
CA GLY A 169 10.40 18.53 15.39
C GLY A 169 11.14 19.48 14.45
N ASP A 170 12.40 19.77 14.74
CA ASP A 170 13.32 20.54 13.89
C ASP A 170 14.32 19.68 13.11
N SER A 171 14.33 18.38 13.36
CA SER A 171 15.23 17.41 12.76
C SER A 171 14.48 16.17 12.28
N ILE A 172 15.09 15.46 11.33
CA ILE A 172 14.61 14.15 10.83
C ILE A 172 14.68 13.09 11.95
N MET A 173 15.69 13.17 12.82
CA MET A 173 15.96 12.17 13.87
C MET A 173 15.80 12.76 15.26
N GLY A 174 15.35 11.95 16.21
CA GLY A 174 15.31 12.29 17.65
C GLY A 174 14.03 12.97 18.13
N THR A 175 13.08 13.23 17.22
CA THR A 175 11.81 13.92 17.54
C THR A 175 10.58 13.05 17.33
N LEU A 176 10.72 11.94 16.59
CA LEU A 176 9.65 10.97 16.36
C LEU A 176 9.12 10.43 17.69
N GLY A 177 7.79 10.40 17.83
CA GLY A 177 7.11 10.01 19.06
C GLY A 177 6.71 11.19 19.96
N ARG A 178 7.14 12.43 19.66
CA ARG A 178 6.67 13.62 20.38
C ARG A 178 5.15 13.83 20.26
N LEU A 179 4.60 13.60 19.07
CA LEU A 179 3.17 13.73 18.74
C LEU A 179 2.51 15.02 19.27
N ASN A 180 3.29 16.12 19.29
CA ASN A 180 2.85 17.44 19.71
C ASN A 180 3.61 18.51 18.92
N TRP A 181 2.99 19.67 18.72
CA TRP A 181 3.51 20.75 17.89
C TRP A 181 4.86 21.27 18.39
N TYR A 182 5.84 21.36 17.48
CA TYR A 182 7.11 22.02 17.77
C TYR A 182 6.95 23.54 17.77
N LYS A 183 6.54 24.07 18.91
CA LYS A 183 6.17 25.48 19.11
C LYS A 183 7.15 26.53 18.58
N PRO A 184 8.48 26.33 18.60
CA PRO A 184 9.41 27.30 17.99
C PRO A 184 9.13 27.58 16.51
N ASN A 185 8.73 26.57 15.73
CA ASN A 185 8.45 26.72 14.29
C ASN A 185 6.94 26.78 13.99
N TRP A 186 6.12 26.33 14.94
CA TRP A 186 4.66 26.24 14.84
C TRP A 186 4.02 26.93 16.05
N PRO A 187 4.16 28.27 16.17
CA PRO A 187 3.75 29.00 17.36
C PRO A 187 2.24 28.90 17.60
N ASP A 188 1.43 29.05 16.54
CA ASP A 188 -0.03 29.05 16.62
C ASP A 188 -0.67 28.15 15.53
N PRO A 189 -0.55 26.82 15.67
CA PRO A 189 -1.09 25.88 14.70
C PRO A 189 -2.62 25.89 14.66
N LYS A 190 -3.28 26.34 15.75
CA LYS A 190 -4.74 26.48 15.77
C LYS A 190 -5.16 27.62 14.84
N GLN A 191 -4.53 28.79 14.96
CA GLN A 191 -4.78 29.91 14.06
C GLN A 191 -4.50 29.55 12.60
N MET A 192 -3.43 28.81 12.32
CA MET A 192 -3.11 28.32 10.98
C MET A 192 -4.23 27.44 10.42
N ILE A 193 -4.64 26.41 11.18
CA ILE A 193 -5.69 25.48 10.76
C ILE A 193 -7.04 26.20 10.58
N ASP A 194 -7.39 27.09 11.50
CA ASP A 194 -8.63 27.86 11.41
C ASP A 194 -8.61 28.80 10.19
N GLY A 195 -7.46 29.38 9.86
CA GLY A 195 -7.27 30.21 8.65
C GLY A 195 -7.44 29.43 7.34
N PHE A 196 -7.07 28.15 7.31
CA PHE A 196 -7.25 27.30 6.13
C PHE A 196 -8.69 26.81 5.93
N LYS A 197 -9.53 26.78 6.97
CA LYS A 197 -10.91 26.27 6.91
C LYS A 197 -11.94 27.26 6.40
N LEU A 198 -11.61 28.55 6.33
CA LEU A 198 -12.55 29.62 6.01
C LEU A 198 -12.73 29.84 4.50
N TRP A 199 -12.27 28.90 3.68
CA TRP A 199 -12.40 28.90 2.23
C TRP A 199 -12.98 27.57 1.77
#